data_AF-A0A346PIY3-F1
#
_entry.id   AF-A0A346PIY3-F1
#
_cell.length_a   1.000
_cell.length_b   1.000
_cell.length_c   1.000
_cell.angle_alpha   90.00
_cell.angle_beta   90.00
_cell.angle_gamma   90.00
#
_symmetry.space_group_name_H-M   'P 1'
#
loop_
_entity.id
_entity.type
_entity.pdbx_description
1 polymer ?
#
loop_
_entity_poly.entity_id
_entity_poly.type
_entity_poly.pdbx_seq_one_letter_code
_entity_poly.pdbx_strand_id
1 'polypeptide(L)'
;MATGLEILLLVLVLVAIMGVSTLFETVRPLLVNAVVGLLVLFAVQALFGLSIAVTPIALVIVALGGLPGALVVLVLSLFGVAFVP
;
A
#
# COMPACT_ATOMS: atom_id res chain seq x y z
N MET A 1 -32.17 -34.58 -0.15
CA MET A 1 -31.61 -34.33 -1.49
C MET A 1 -31.27 -32.85 -1.52
N ALA A 2 -30.04 -32.46 -1.88
CA ALA A 2 -29.68 -31.05 -1.93
C ALA A 2 -30.45 -30.36 -3.06
N THR A 3 -31.04 -29.20 -2.79
CA THR A 3 -31.79 -28.45 -3.81
C THR A 3 -30.82 -27.70 -4.73
N GLY A 4 -31.24 -27.42 -5.98
CA GLY A 4 -30.40 -26.68 -6.93
C GLY A 4 -29.99 -25.29 -6.42
N LEU A 5 -30.84 -24.67 -5.58
CA LEU A 5 -30.55 -23.39 -4.93
C LEU A 5 -29.46 -23.50 -3.86
N GLU A 6 -29.48 -24.57 -3.06
CA GLU A 6 -28.42 -24.84 -2.07
C GLU A 6 -27.07 -25.01 -2.76
N ILE A 7 -27.03 -25.76 -3.87
CA ILE A 7 -25.79 -25.94 -4.64
C ILE A 7 -25.28 -24.60 -5.20
N LEU A 8 -26.17 -23.78 -5.77
CA LEU A 8 -25.80 -22.45 -6.29
C LEU A 8 -25.25 -21.54 -5.18
N LEU A 9 -25.92 -21.48 -4.03
CA LEU A 9 -25.47 -20.68 -2.88
C LEU A 9 -24.10 -21.13 -2.37
N LEU A 10 -23.88 -22.44 -2.28
CA LEU A 10 -22.58 -22.98 -1.89
C LEU A 10 -21.47 -22.57 -2.87
N VAL A 11 -21.72 -22.68 -4.17
CA VAL A 11 -20.77 -22.24 -5.20
C VAL A 11 -20.48 -20.73 -5.08
N LEU A 12 -21.50 -19.91 -4.87
CA LEU A 12 -21.35 -18.47 -4.68
C LEU A 12 -20.49 -18.14 -3.46
N VAL A 13 -20.72 -18.82 -2.34
CA VAL A 13 -19.91 -18.65 -1.12
C VAL A 13 -18.46 -19.03 -1.38
N LEU A 14 -18.21 -20.15 -2.07
CA LEU A 14 -16.85 -20.56 -2.40
C LEU A 14 -16.15 -19.53 -3.29
N VAL A 15 -16.82 -19.03 -4.34
CA VAL A 15 -16.28 -17.99 -5.22
C VAL A 15 -16.00 -16.71 -4.44
N ALA A 16 -16.90 -16.31 -3.53
CA ALA A 16 -16.70 -15.13 -2.69
C ALA A 16 -15.46 -15.27 -1.79
N ILE A 17 -15.31 -16.43 -1.12
CA ILE A 17 -14.14 -16.70 -0.26
C ILE A 17 -12.84 -16.66 -1.09
N MET A 18 -12.83 -17.33 -2.24
CA MET A 18 -11.67 -17.33 -3.15
C MET A 18 -11.33 -15.92 -3.65
N GLY A 19 -12.35 -15.15 -4.05
CA GLY A 19 -12.17 -13.78 -4.50
C GLY A 19 -11.56 -12.89 -3.42
N VAL A 20 -12.06 -13.01 -2.18
CA VAL A 20 -11.52 -12.27 -1.03
C VAL A 20 -10.08 -12.69 -0.73
N SER A 21 -9.77 -13.98 -0.68
CA SER A 21 -8.41 -14.45 -0.38
C SER A 21 -7.39 -13.95 -1.40
N THR A 22 -7.72 -14.03 -2.69
CA THR A 22 -6.83 -13.55 -3.77
C THR A 22 -6.65 -12.03 -3.72
N LEU A 23 -7.71 -11.28 -3.39
CA LEU A 23 -7.60 -9.83 -3.23
C LEU A 23 -6.65 -9.47 -2.08
N PHE A 24 -6.77 -10.13 -0.93
CA PHE A 24 -5.87 -9.91 0.21
C PHE A 24 -4.41 -10.26 -0.14
N GLU A 25 -4.17 -11.37 -0.85
CA GLU A 25 -2.84 -11.75 -1.30
C GLU A 25 -2.23 -10.71 -2.25
N THR A 26 -3.05 -10.10 -3.10
CA THR A 26 -2.62 -9.07 -4.05
C THR A 26 -2.28 -7.74 -3.36
N VAL A 27 -3.01 -7.38 -2.29
CA VAL A 27 -2.82 -6.11 -1.57
C VAL A 27 -1.69 -6.18 -0.54
N ARG A 28 -1.37 -7.37 -0.01
CA ARG A 28 -0.29 -7.55 0.99
C ARG A 28 1.03 -6.88 0.60
N PRO A 29 1.58 -7.06 -0.62
CA PRO A 29 2.83 -6.38 -1.02
C PRO A 29 2.74 -4.85 -0.97
N LEU A 30 1.60 -4.27 -1.36
CA LEU A 30 1.39 -2.82 -1.32
C LEU A 30 1.45 -2.28 0.11
N LEU A 31 0.86 -3.01 1.07
CA LEU A 31 0.91 -2.64 2.49
C LEU A 31 2.34 -2.72 3.03
N VAL A 32 3.06 -3.80 2.73
CA VAL A 32 4.45 -3.96 3.17
C VAL A 32 5.33 -2.85 2.59
N ASN A 33 5.17 -2.55 1.30
CA ASN A 33 5.88 -1.48 0.63
C ASN A 33 5.57 -0.10 1.24
N ALA A 34 4.30 0.19 1.50
CA ALA A 34 3.86 1.41 2.16
C ALA A 34 4.50 1.54 3.55
N VAL A 35 4.42 0.48 4.36
CA VAL A 35 4.98 0.48 5.71
C VAL A 35 6.49 0.67 5.69
N VAL A 36 7.22 -0.13 4.89
CA VAL A 36 8.69 -0.05 4.81
C VAL A 36 9.13 1.33 4.31
N GLY A 37 8.52 1.84 3.25
CA GLY A 37 8.92 3.14 2.71
C GLY A 37 8.51 4.31 3.61
N LEU A 38 7.36 4.24 4.29
CA LEU A 38 6.99 5.25 5.30
C LEU A 38 7.96 5.22 6.48
N LEU A 39 8.31 4.03 6.98
CA LEU A 39 9.31 3.89 8.05
C LEU A 39 10.64 4.55 7.66
N VAL A 40 11.06 4.42 6.40
CA VAL A 40 12.26 5.09 5.90
C VAL A 40 12.09 6.61 5.84
N LEU A 41 10.98 7.11 5.31
CA LEU A 41 10.72 8.56 5.31
C LEU A 41 10.70 9.14 6.73
N PHE A 42 10.03 8.46 7.67
CA PHE A 42 10.00 8.87 9.08
C PHE A 42 11.38 8.80 9.74
N ALA A 43 12.15 7.74 9.49
CA ALA A 43 13.51 7.62 10.01
C ALA A 43 14.40 8.75 9.49
N VAL A 44 14.28 9.12 8.21
CA VAL A 44 15.04 10.23 7.63
C VAL A 44 14.62 11.57 8.22
N GLN A 45 13.32 11.82 8.40
CA GLN A 45 12.83 13.04 9.07
C GLN A 45 13.37 13.13 10.51
N ALA A 46 13.36 12.02 11.26
CA ALA A 46 13.84 11.99 12.64
C ALA A 46 15.36 12.15 12.76
N LEU A 47 16.14 11.53 11.87
CA LEU A 47 17.61 11.52 11.93
C LEU A 47 18.24 12.77 11.33
N PHE A 48 17.67 13.31 10.25
CA PHE A 48 18.23 14.44 9.51
C PHE A 48 17.47 15.76 9.72
N GLY A 49 16.36 15.74 10.49
CA GLY A 49 15.54 16.91 10.73
C GLY A 49 14.81 17.43 9.49
N LEU A 50 14.66 16.60 8.46
CA LEU A 50 13.93 16.94 7.25
C LEU A 50 12.43 16.95 7.54
N SER A 51 11.69 17.88 6.95
CA SER A 51 10.23 17.93 7.01
C SER A 51 9.66 17.47 5.66
N ILE A 52 9.10 16.26 5.63
CA ILE A 52 8.56 15.66 4.40
C ILE A 52 7.05 15.54 4.55
N ALA A 53 6.31 16.19 3.65
CA ALA A 53 4.86 16.15 3.68
C ALA A 53 4.34 14.78 3.21
N VAL A 54 3.81 13.98 4.13
CA VAL A 54 3.17 12.70 3.81
C VAL A 54 1.74 12.94 3.33
N THR A 55 1.59 13.15 2.03
CA THR A 55 0.28 13.31 1.37
C THR A 55 -0.27 11.97 0.90
N PRO A 56 -1.58 11.87 0.57
CA PRO A 56 -2.13 10.66 -0.06
C PRO A 56 -1.39 10.25 -1.33
N ILE A 57 -0.89 11.22 -2.11
CA ILE A 57 -0.10 10.98 -3.32
C ILE A 57 1.25 10.34 -2.97
N ALA A 58 1.96 10.87 -1.96
CA ALA A 58 3.21 10.27 -1.48
C ALA A 58 2.98 8.82 -1.02
N LEU A 59 1.89 8.58 -0.30
CA LEU A 59 1.50 7.25 0.18
C LEU A 59 1.29 6.27 -0.97
N VAL A 60 0.63 6.67 -2.06
CA VAL A 60 0.45 5.85 -3.26
C VAL A 60 1.79 5.56 -3.94
N ILE A 61 2.65 6.57 -4.10
CA ILE A 61 3.99 6.38 -4.69
C ILE A 61 4.80 5.36 -3.89
N VAL A 62 4.77 5.47 -2.56
CA VAL A 62 5.48 4.56 -1.66
C VAL A 62 4.84 3.17 -1.62
N ALA A 63 3.51 3.05 -1.67
CA ALA A 63 2.84 1.75 -1.71
C ALA A 63 3.18 0.98 -3.00
N LEU A 64 3.20 1.67 -4.14
CA LEU A 64 3.51 1.08 -5.44
C LEU A 64 5.01 0.79 -5.58
N GLY A 65 5.86 1.72 -5.17
CA GLY A 65 7.32 1.65 -5.37
C GLY A 65 8.11 1.11 -4.18
N GLY A 66 7.50 0.91 -3.01
CA GLY A 66 8.16 0.52 -1.77
C GLY A 66 9.29 1.45 -1.37
N LEU A 67 10.43 0.86 -1.03
CA LEU A 67 11.66 1.58 -0.70
C LEU A 67 12.13 2.51 -1.85
N PRO A 68 12.22 2.07 -3.12
CA PRO A 68 12.45 2.97 -4.25
C PRO A 68 11.48 4.15 -4.33
N GLY A 69 10.19 3.91 -4.07
CA GLY A 69 9.17 4.96 -4.05
C GLY A 69 9.43 6.01 -2.97
N ALA A 70 9.83 5.57 -1.77
CA ALA A 70 10.23 6.46 -0.69
C ALA A 70 11.47 7.30 -1.04
N LEU A 71 12.45 6.72 -1.73
CA LEU A 71 13.62 7.47 -2.20
C LEU A 71 13.24 8.56 -3.20
N VAL A 72 12.30 8.29 -4.12
CA VAL A 72 11.80 9.32 -5.06
C VAL A 72 11.14 10.47 -4.31
N VAL A 73 10.26 10.17 -3.34
CA VAL A 73 9.61 11.20 -2.51
C VAL A 73 10.64 12.02 -1.74
N LEU A 74 11.63 11.36 -1.14
CA LEU A 74 12.72 12.02 -0.43
C LEU A 74 13.51 12.97 -1.34
N VAL A 75 13.93 12.49 -2.51
CA VAL A 75 14.69 13.29 -3.47
C VAL A 75 13.88 14.51 -3.92
N LEU A 76 12.60 14.32 -4.28
CA LEU A 76 11.74 15.44 -4.69
C LEU A 76 11.54 16.48 -3.58
N SER A 77 11.44 16.04 -2.32
CA SER A 77 11.35 16.93 -1.16
C SER A 77 12.66 17.68 -0.91
N LEU A 78 13.81 17.00 -1.01
CA LEU A 78 15.14 17.61 -0.87
C LEU A 78 15.40 18.71 -1.90
N PHE A 79 14.96 18.52 -3.14
CA PHE A 79 15.08 19.53 -4.20
C PHE A 79 13.98 20.59 -4.17
N GLY A 80 13.06 20.53 -3.20
CA GLY A 80 11.96 21.48 -3.06
C GLY A 80 10.91 21.42 -4.18
N VAL A 81 10.89 20.34 -4.96
CA VAL A 81 10.00 20.19 -6.13
C VAL A 81 8.60 19.74 -5.72
N ALA A 82 8.51 18.85 -4.73
CA ALA A 82 7.24 18.32 -4.23
C ALA A 82 7.39 17.78 -2.79
N PHE A 83 6.27 17.59 -2.09
CA PHE A 83 6.25 17.04 -0.71
C PHE A 83 7.04 17.88 0.31
N VAL A 84 7.04 19.19 0.10
CA VAL A 84 7.52 20.20 1.05
C VAL A 84 6.33 20.61 1.93
N PRO A 85 6.51 20.88 3.24
CA PRO A 85 5.46 21.39 4.12
C PRO A 85 4.92 22.77 3.69
#